data_AF-A0A1W9SD65-F1
#
_entry.id   AF-A0A1W9SD65-F1
#
_cell.length_a   1.000
_cell.length_b   1.000
_cell.length_c   1.000
_cell.angle_alpha   90.00
_cell.angle_beta   90.00
_cell.angle_gamma   90.00
#
_symmetry.space_group_name_H-M   'P 1'
#
loop_
_entity.id
_entity.type
_entity.pdbx_description
1 polymer ?
#
loop_
_entity_poly.entity_id
_entity_poly.type
_entity_poly.pdbx_seq_one_letter_code
_entity_poly.pdbx_strand_id
1 'polypeptide(L)'
;MHKNAKMVNRNERVKQSTVREDSVLDYKTYVPIEQVVKKLNIWKSQKATILYLSSHETKKAVDDDIFVLKKYFFPEGEVFYRKNNKNYAQVAEEIMPDILIEDDCESIGGKKKMTYTYIKPELKQKIKSISVKEFGGIEHLPDNLEELKKL
;
A
#
# COMPACT_ATOMS: atom_id res chain seq x y z
N MET A 1 2.25 -1.84 -9.53
CA MET A 1 3.59 -1.97 -10.18
C MET A 1 3.61 -1.17 -11.47
N HIS A 2 4.75 -0.61 -11.88
CA HIS A 2 4.87 0.13 -13.13
C HIS A 2 4.73 -0.78 -14.37
N LYS A 3 4.43 -0.21 -15.54
CA LYS A 3 4.12 -0.98 -16.76
C LYS A 3 5.22 -1.97 -17.18
N ASN A 4 6.49 -1.59 -17.04
CA ASN A 4 7.63 -2.45 -17.41
C ASN A 4 7.87 -3.60 -16.41
N ALA A 5 7.36 -3.49 -15.17
CA ALA A 5 7.47 -4.54 -14.15
C ALA A 5 6.57 -5.75 -14.41
N LYS A 6 5.63 -5.67 -15.37
CA LYS A 6 4.59 -6.69 -15.59
C LYS A 6 5.15 -8.06 -15.97
N MET A 7 6.25 -8.10 -16.72
CA MET A 7 6.80 -9.32 -17.34
C MET A 7 8.05 -9.85 -16.62
N VAL A 8 8.43 -9.25 -15.50
CA VAL A 8 9.66 -9.63 -14.77
C VAL A 8 9.33 -10.14 -13.37
N ASN A 9 10.26 -10.90 -12.80
CA ASN A 9 10.16 -11.43 -11.45
C ASN A 9 10.33 -10.33 -10.39
N ARG A 10 9.95 -10.63 -9.13
CA ARG A 10 9.98 -9.68 -8.01
C ARG A 10 11.34 -9.01 -7.82
N ASN A 11 12.44 -9.76 -7.88
CA ASN A 11 13.78 -9.21 -7.65
C ASN A 11 14.15 -8.19 -8.74
N GLU A 12 13.75 -8.44 -9.98
CA GLU A 12 13.95 -7.45 -11.04
C GLU A 12 13.06 -6.22 -10.83
N ARG A 13 11.81 -6.36 -10.35
CA ARG A 13 10.96 -5.20 -10.00
C ARG A 13 11.60 -4.33 -8.91
N VAL A 14 12.17 -4.96 -7.88
CA VAL A 14 12.92 -4.25 -6.83
C VAL A 14 14.07 -3.48 -7.45
N LYS A 15 14.87 -4.12 -8.31
CA LYS A 15 15.99 -3.47 -9.00
C LYS A 15 15.54 -2.28 -9.86
N GLN A 16 14.48 -2.43 -10.65
CA GLN A 16 13.89 -1.36 -11.47
C GLN A 16 13.46 -0.15 -10.63
N SER A 17 12.86 -0.42 -9.45
CA SER A 17 12.51 0.61 -8.47
C SER A 17 13.76 1.31 -7.89
N THR A 18 14.77 0.53 -7.49
CA THR A 18 16.02 1.03 -6.90
C THR A 18 16.77 1.96 -7.84
N VAL A 19 16.87 1.61 -9.14
CA VAL A 19 17.54 2.45 -10.14
C VAL A 19 16.64 3.56 -10.71
N ARG A 20 15.37 3.61 -10.29
CA ARG A 20 14.36 4.57 -10.74
C ARG A 20 14.22 4.63 -12.26
N GLU A 21 13.98 3.49 -12.90
CA GLU A 21 13.70 3.47 -14.33
C GLU A 21 12.53 4.40 -14.71
N ASP A 22 12.55 4.95 -15.91
CA ASP A 22 11.59 5.99 -16.35
C ASP A 22 10.12 5.65 -16.07
N SER A 23 9.74 4.39 -16.29
CA SER A 23 8.35 3.95 -16.06
C SER A 23 7.91 3.94 -14.60
N VAL A 24 8.83 3.99 -13.63
CA VAL A 24 8.54 4.13 -12.19
C VAL A 24 7.91 5.49 -11.87
N LEU A 25 8.14 6.51 -12.69
CA LEU A 25 7.55 7.84 -12.50
C LEU A 25 6.25 8.03 -13.33
N ASP A 26 5.86 7.03 -14.11
CA ASP A 26 4.66 7.03 -14.96
C ASP A 26 3.46 6.38 -14.25
N TYR A 27 3.04 6.98 -13.14
CA TYR A 27 2.06 6.40 -12.21
C TYR A 27 0.73 5.98 -12.85
N LYS A 28 0.24 6.74 -13.84
CA LYS A 28 -1.02 6.42 -14.56
C LYS A 28 -0.99 5.09 -15.31
N THR A 29 0.20 4.59 -15.61
CA THR A 29 0.39 3.31 -16.32
C THR A 29 0.54 2.13 -15.37
N TYR A 30 0.47 2.35 -14.07
CA TYR A 30 0.59 1.29 -13.10
C TYR A 30 -0.52 0.26 -13.28
N VAL A 31 -0.20 -0.98 -12.95
CA VAL A 31 -1.10 -2.12 -12.95
C VAL A 31 -1.12 -2.76 -11.56
N PRO A 32 -2.23 -3.40 -11.16
CA PRO A 32 -2.30 -4.17 -9.92
C PRO A 32 -1.28 -5.30 -9.93
N ILE A 33 -0.78 -5.65 -8.75
CA ILE A 33 0.00 -6.87 -8.56
C ILE A 33 -0.96 -8.01 -8.25
N GLU A 34 -0.85 -9.10 -9.02
CA GLU A 34 -1.60 -10.33 -8.79
C GLU A 34 -3.12 -10.08 -8.64
N GLN A 35 -3.72 -10.70 -7.63
CA GLN A 35 -5.16 -10.71 -7.36
C GLN A 35 -5.55 -9.74 -6.24
N VAL A 36 -4.74 -8.70 -5.98
CA VAL A 36 -4.97 -7.69 -4.92
C VAL A 36 -6.41 -7.16 -4.92
N VAL A 37 -6.97 -6.88 -6.10
CA VAL A 37 -8.34 -6.37 -6.25
C VAL A 37 -9.37 -7.38 -5.73
N LYS A 38 -9.18 -8.66 -6.04
CA LYS A 38 -10.04 -9.75 -5.54
C LYS A 38 -9.94 -9.85 -4.02
N LYS A 39 -8.72 -9.86 -3.46
CA LYS A 39 -8.49 -9.93 -2.01
C LYS A 39 -9.18 -8.80 -1.25
N LEU A 40 -9.00 -7.56 -1.71
CA LEU A 40 -9.62 -6.39 -1.07
C LEU A 40 -11.15 -6.44 -1.13
N ASN A 41 -11.74 -6.95 -2.22
CA ASN A 41 -13.18 -7.11 -2.34
C ASN A 41 -13.72 -8.22 -1.40
N ILE A 42 -12.95 -9.28 -1.13
CA ILE A 42 -13.31 -10.30 -0.12
C ILE A 42 -13.35 -9.70 1.29
N TRP A 43 -12.40 -8.83 1.63
CA TRP A 43 -12.45 -8.13 2.92
C TRP A 43 -13.59 -7.11 2.98
N LYS A 44 -13.86 -6.40 1.89
CA LYS A 44 -15.01 -5.47 1.81
C LYS A 44 -16.35 -6.18 1.95
N SER A 45 -16.52 -7.40 1.40
CA SER A 45 -17.77 -8.17 1.57
C SER A 45 -17.99 -8.62 3.02
N GLN A 46 -16.92 -8.72 3.81
CA GLN A 46 -16.96 -8.91 5.27
C GLN A 46 -17.13 -7.58 6.05
N LYS A 47 -17.53 -6.50 5.36
CA LYS A 47 -17.76 -5.16 5.91
C LYS A 47 -16.51 -4.42 6.39
N ALA A 48 -15.32 -4.80 5.92
CA ALA A 48 -14.13 -3.97 6.14
C ALA A 48 -14.26 -2.64 5.37
N THR A 49 -13.90 -1.55 6.04
CA THR A 49 -13.61 -0.27 5.39
C THR A 49 -12.20 -0.34 4.82
N ILE A 50 -12.07 -0.17 3.50
CA ILE A 50 -10.75 -0.14 2.84
C ILE A 50 -10.30 1.31 2.76
N LEU A 51 -9.11 1.60 3.28
CA LEU A 51 -8.46 2.90 3.20
C LEU A 51 -7.13 2.76 2.47
N TYR A 52 -6.77 3.76 1.66
CA TYR A 52 -5.53 3.78 0.91
C TYR A 52 -4.61 4.87 1.44
N LEU A 53 -3.32 4.58 1.60
CA LEU A 53 -2.31 5.55 1.98
C LEU A 53 -1.30 5.71 0.84
N SER A 54 -1.37 6.84 0.15
CA SER A 54 -0.50 7.17 -0.98
C SER A 54 0.80 7.80 -0.53
N SER A 55 1.87 7.50 -1.28
CA SER A 55 3.18 8.10 -1.08
C SER A 55 3.31 9.53 -1.63
N HIS A 56 2.37 9.93 -2.49
CA HIS A 56 2.36 11.24 -3.12
C HIS A 56 2.02 12.37 -2.16
N GLU A 57 2.53 13.57 -2.43
CA GLU A 57 2.31 14.76 -1.59
C GLU A 57 1.40 15.80 -2.27
N THR A 58 1.18 15.66 -3.57
CA THR A 58 0.40 16.63 -4.36
C THR A 58 -0.96 16.07 -4.73
N LYS A 59 -1.97 16.95 -4.74
CA LYS A 59 -3.34 16.63 -5.18
C LYS A 59 -3.35 15.95 -6.56
N LYS A 60 -2.54 16.46 -7.50
CA LYS A 60 -2.45 15.95 -8.87
C LYS A 60 -1.95 14.51 -8.92
N ALA A 61 -0.89 14.18 -8.19
CA ALA A 61 -0.35 12.82 -8.17
C ALA A 61 -1.29 11.84 -7.45
N VAL A 62 -2.00 12.29 -6.41
CA VAL A 62 -3.06 11.50 -5.75
C VAL A 62 -4.24 11.27 -6.69
N ASP A 63 -4.58 12.23 -7.54
CA ASP A 63 -5.63 12.06 -8.55
C ASP A 63 -5.23 10.98 -9.59
N ASP A 64 -3.93 10.81 -9.86
CA ASP A 64 -3.42 9.72 -10.69
C ASP A 64 -3.58 8.36 -9.98
N ASP A 65 -3.33 8.28 -8.66
CA ASP A 65 -3.61 7.07 -7.87
C ASP A 65 -5.09 6.71 -7.90
N ILE A 66 -5.97 7.70 -7.66
CA ILE A 66 -7.43 7.52 -7.70
C ILE A 66 -7.87 7.03 -9.09
N PHE A 67 -7.30 7.60 -10.15
CA PHE A 67 -7.57 7.16 -11.52
C PHE A 67 -7.20 5.68 -11.72
N VAL A 68 -6.01 5.26 -11.26
CA VAL A 68 -5.56 3.87 -11.36
C VAL A 68 -6.46 2.94 -10.55
N LEU A 69 -6.79 3.29 -9.30
CA LEU A 69 -7.69 2.50 -8.46
C LEU A 69 -9.04 2.27 -9.14
N LYS A 70 -9.65 3.33 -9.72
CA LYS A 70 -10.90 3.23 -10.47
C LYS A 70 -10.76 2.39 -11.74
N LYS A 71 -9.71 2.62 -12.52
CA LYS A 71 -9.44 1.91 -13.78
C LYS A 71 -9.37 0.39 -13.59
N TYR A 72 -8.85 -0.08 -12.46
CA TYR A 72 -8.73 -1.51 -12.15
C TYR A 72 -9.77 -2.02 -11.13
N PHE A 73 -10.86 -1.27 -10.91
CA PHE A 73 -11.98 -1.70 -10.08
C PHE A 73 -11.60 -2.08 -8.65
N PHE A 74 -10.63 -1.36 -8.07
CA PHE A 74 -10.38 -1.46 -6.64
C PHE A 74 -11.64 -1.08 -5.85
N PRO A 75 -11.90 -1.72 -4.70
CA PRO A 75 -13.03 -1.34 -3.87
C PRO A 75 -12.95 0.13 -3.47
N GLU A 76 -14.07 0.83 -3.44
CA GLU A 76 -14.09 2.22 -2.97
C GLU A 76 -13.51 2.34 -1.55
N GLY A 77 -12.72 3.39 -1.37
CA GLY A 77 -12.02 3.74 -0.14
C GLY A 77 -11.40 5.13 -0.26
N GLU A 78 -11.24 5.82 0.87
CA GLU A 78 -10.58 7.12 0.89
C GLU A 78 -9.07 6.97 0.65
N VAL A 79 -8.50 7.88 -0.16
CA VAL A 79 -7.06 7.94 -0.43
C VAL A 79 -6.44 9.05 0.42
N PHE A 80 -5.82 8.64 1.51
CA PHE A 80 -5.03 9.49 2.38
C PHE A 80 -3.64 9.71 1.82
N TYR A 81 -3.07 10.87 2.11
CA TYR A 81 -1.73 11.23 1.68
C TYR A 81 -1.17 12.33 2.57
N ARG A 82 0.14 12.54 2.50
CA ARG A 82 0.84 13.52 3.34
C ARG A 82 0.47 14.94 2.91
N LYS A 83 -0.03 15.74 3.85
CA LYS A 83 -0.31 17.17 3.72
C LYS A 83 0.29 17.91 4.90
N ASN A 84 0.51 19.21 4.76
CA ASN A 84 0.90 20.10 5.86
C ASN A 84 2.16 19.60 6.62
N ASN A 85 3.16 19.10 5.88
CA ASN A 85 4.41 18.54 6.41
C ASN A 85 4.25 17.29 7.30
N LYS A 86 3.08 16.64 7.30
CA LYS A 86 2.89 15.36 7.99
C LYS A 86 3.71 14.26 7.32
N ASN A 87 4.27 13.36 8.13
CA ASN A 87 4.82 12.10 7.65
C ASN A 87 3.73 11.01 7.58
N TYR A 88 4.05 9.83 7.04
CA TYR A 88 3.08 8.74 6.93
C TYR A 88 2.56 8.24 8.27
N ALA A 89 3.44 8.15 9.27
CA ALA A 89 3.05 7.68 10.60
C ALA A 89 2.02 8.62 11.21
N GLN A 90 2.19 9.93 11.10
CA GLN A 90 1.19 10.91 11.58
C GLN A 90 -0.15 10.78 10.86
N VAL A 91 -0.16 10.49 9.56
CA VAL A 91 -1.40 10.23 8.83
C VAL A 91 -2.06 8.93 9.31
N ALA A 92 -1.29 7.85 9.49
CA ALA A 92 -1.79 6.58 10.01
C ALA A 92 -2.29 6.69 11.47
N GLU A 93 -1.63 7.51 12.29
CA GLU A 93 -2.02 7.83 13.67
C GLU A 93 -3.33 8.62 13.76
N GLU A 94 -3.65 9.44 12.75
CA GLU A 94 -4.92 10.15 12.68
C GLU A 94 -6.06 9.25 12.21
N ILE A 95 -5.78 8.36 11.27
CA ILE A 95 -6.75 7.41 10.73
C ILE A 95 -7.06 6.30 11.74
N MET A 96 -6.06 5.86 12.51
CA MET A 96 -6.15 4.73 13.45
C MET A 96 -6.79 3.47 12.85
N PRO A 97 -6.20 2.87 11.79
CA PRO A 97 -6.76 1.66 11.21
C PRO A 97 -6.64 0.48 12.18
N ASP A 98 -7.62 -0.44 12.17
CA ASP A 98 -7.51 -1.70 12.91
C ASP A 98 -6.34 -2.56 12.40
N ILE A 99 -6.11 -2.53 11.08
CA ILE A 99 -5.05 -3.27 10.39
C ILE A 99 -4.34 -2.34 9.40
N LEU A 100 -3.02 -2.22 9.52
CA LEU A 100 -2.14 -1.53 8.58
C LEU A 100 -1.34 -2.58 7.80
N ILE A 101 -1.61 -2.67 6.49
CA ILE A 101 -0.87 -3.51 5.55
C ILE A 101 0.04 -2.61 4.72
N GLU A 102 1.35 -2.84 4.78
CA GLU A 102 2.35 -2.12 3.99
C GLU A 102 3.42 -3.07 3.47
N ASP A 103 4.14 -2.68 2.42
CA ASP A 103 5.32 -3.44 2.01
C ASP A 103 6.52 -3.17 2.94
N ASP A 104 7.54 -4.02 2.82
CA ASP A 104 8.76 -3.91 3.61
C ASP A 104 9.74 -2.84 3.09
N CYS A 105 9.39 -2.10 2.04
CA CYS A 105 10.17 -1.00 1.46
C CYS A 105 11.61 -1.40 1.06
N GLU A 106 11.84 -2.63 0.59
CA GLU A 106 13.17 -3.18 0.26
C GLU A 106 14.02 -2.23 -0.61
N SER A 107 13.43 -1.65 -1.66
CA SER A 107 14.11 -0.80 -2.63
C SER A 107 14.59 0.55 -2.09
N ILE A 108 14.07 1.02 -0.95
CA ILE A 108 14.33 2.37 -0.41
C ILE A 108 14.92 2.40 1.01
N GLY A 109 15.25 1.25 1.59
CA GLY A 109 15.90 1.16 2.91
C GLY A 109 15.16 0.33 3.96
N GLY A 110 14.16 -0.45 3.54
CA GLY A 110 13.54 -1.48 4.35
C GLY A 110 12.67 -0.94 5.47
N LYS A 111 12.67 -1.63 6.61
CA LYS A 111 11.95 -1.27 7.84
C LYS A 111 12.14 0.19 8.29
N LYS A 112 13.27 0.82 7.99
CA LYS A 112 13.53 2.24 8.31
C LYS A 112 12.71 3.22 7.46
N LYS A 113 11.96 2.75 6.46
CA LYS A 113 11.08 3.55 5.62
C LYS A 113 9.60 3.22 5.80
N MET A 114 9.30 2.12 6.48
CA MET A 114 7.94 1.72 6.81
C MET A 114 7.22 2.76 7.68
N THR A 115 5.92 2.91 7.45
CA THR A 115 5.01 3.77 8.20
C THR A 115 4.93 3.33 9.65
N TYR A 116 4.66 2.04 9.88
CA TYR A 116 4.47 1.50 11.23
C TYR A 116 5.68 1.74 12.12
N THR A 117 6.90 1.72 11.58
CA THR A 117 8.14 1.97 12.35
C THR A 117 8.08 3.27 13.14
N TYR A 118 7.47 4.31 12.59
CA TYR A 118 7.44 5.65 13.19
C TYR A 118 6.14 5.98 13.93
N ILE A 119 5.15 5.08 13.96
CA ILE A 119 3.95 5.25 14.78
C ILE A 119 4.34 5.27 16.26
N LYS A 120 3.73 6.19 17.02
CA LYS A 120 3.92 6.31 18.47
C LYS A 120 3.66 4.98 19.20
N PRO A 121 4.50 4.59 20.18
CA PRO A 121 4.40 3.30 20.86
C PRO A 121 3.02 2.98 21.47
N GLU A 122 2.33 3.97 22.03
CA GLU A 122 1.01 3.85 22.63
C GLU A 122 -0.12 3.65 21.62
N LEU A 123 0.10 4.02 20.36
CA LEU A 123 -0.84 3.82 19.26
C LEU A 123 -0.57 2.51 18.50
N LYS A 124 0.70 2.10 18.40
CA LYS A 124 1.10 0.82 17.79
C LYS A 124 0.34 -0.38 18.34
N GLN A 125 0.13 -0.42 19.66
CA GLN A 125 -0.56 -1.53 20.32
C GLN A 125 -2.02 -1.68 19.90
N LYS A 126 -2.61 -0.64 19.29
CA LYS A 126 -4.00 -0.62 18.81
C LYS A 126 -4.12 -0.92 17.31
N ILE A 127 -3.00 -0.97 16.59
CA ILE A 127 -2.95 -1.14 15.14
C ILE A 127 -2.26 -2.46 14.85
N LYS A 128 -2.96 -3.39 14.20
CA LYS A 128 -2.34 -4.62 13.71
C LYS A 128 -1.49 -4.30 12.48
N SER A 129 -0.16 -4.39 12.59
CA SER A 129 0.73 -4.19 11.44
C SER A 129 1.05 -5.51 10.75
N ILE A 130 0.88 -5.55 9.44
CA ILE A 130 1.23 -6.68 8.57
C ILE A 130 2.16 -6.14 7.50
N SER A 131 3.41 -6.59 7.51
CA SER A 131 4.40 -6.24 6.49
C SER A 131 4.45 -7.35 5.43
N VAL A 132 4.31 -6.98 4.17
CA VAL A 132 4.45 -7.89 3.02
C VAL A 132 5.72 -7.56 2.23
N LYS A 133 6.23 -8.51 1.45
CA LYS A 133 7.39 -8.24 0.60
C LYS A 133 7.05 -7.20 -0.47
N GLU A 134 7.95 -6.25 -0.71
CA GLU A 134 7.83 -5.31 -1.82
C GLU A 134 7.63 -6.05 -3.15
N PHE A 135 6.63 -5.60 -3.91
CA PHE A 135 6.14 -6.21 -5.15
C PHE A 135 5.64 -7.67 -5.04
N GLY A 136 5.44 -8.20 -3.83
CA GLY A 136 5.02 -9.58 -3.56
C GLY A 136 3.51 -9.81 -3.46
N GLY A 137 2.71 -8.74 -3.58
CA GLY A 137 1.25 -8.83 -3.47
C GLY A 137 0.75 -9.17 -2.06
N ILE A 138 -0.55 -9.36 -1.95
CA ILE A 138 -1.25 -9.67 -0.67
C ILE A 138 -2.13 -10.91 -0.77
N GLU A 139 -2.05 -11.66 -1.87
CA GLU A 139 -2.96 -12.79 -2.12
C GLU A 139 -2.82 -13.92 -1.09
N HIS A 140 -1.61 -14.08 -0.55
CA HIS A 140 -1.29 -15.08 0.47
C HIS A 140 -1.85 -14.75 1.87
N LEU A 141 -2.38 -13.54 2.08
CA LEU A 141 -2.99 -13.19 3.36
C LEU A 141 -4.37 -13.86 3.53
N PRO A 142 -4.81 -14.16 4.78
CA PRO A 142 -6.09 -14.77 5.05
C PRO A 142 -7.26 -14.01 4.43
N ASP A 143 -8.23 -14.76 3.90
CA ASP A 143 -9.49 -14.18 3.44
C ASP A 143 -10.34 -13.71 4.62
N ASN A 144 -10.34 -14.45 5.73
CA ASN A 144 -11.13 -14.13 6.92
C ASN A 144 -10.48 -12.99 7.73
N LEU A 145 -11.24 -11.94 8.05
CA LEU A 145 -10.72 -10.79 8.79
C LEU A 145 -10.28 -11.12 10.23
N GLU A 146 -10.96 -12.05 10.90
CA GLU A 146 -10.60 -12.47 12.25
C GLU A 146 -9.33 -13.32 12.28
N GLU A 147 -9.03 -14.03 11.19
CA GLU A 147 -7.73 -14.69 10.99
C GLU A 147 -6.65 -13.65 10.66
N LEU A 148 -6.95 -12.69 9.80
CA LEU A 148 -6.03 -11.61 9.43
C LEU A 148 -5.58 -10.80 10.65
N LYS A 149 -6.49 -10.49 11.58
CA LYS A 149 -6.18 -9.80 12.85
C LYS A 149 -5.21 -10.56 13.74
N LYS A 150 -5.09 -11.88 13.58
CA LYS A 150 -4.26 -12.75 14.43
C LYS A 150 -2.84 -12.95 13.92
N LEU A 151 -2.49 -12.50 12.70
CA LEU A 151 -1.15 -12.64 12.09
C LEU A 151 -0.08 -11.78 12.76
#